data_AF-A0A951A377-F1
#
_entry.id   AF-A0A951A377-F1
#
_cell.length_a   1.000
_cell.length_b   1.000
_cell.length_c   1.000
_cell.angle_alpha   90.00
_cell.angle_beta   90.00
_cell.angle_gamma   90.00
#
_symmetry.space_group_name_H-M   'P 1'
#
loop_
_entity.id
_entity.type
_entity.pdbx_description
1 polymer ?
#
loop_
_entity_poly.entity_id
_entity_poly.type
_entity_poly.pdbx_seq_one_letter_code
_entity_poly.pdbx_strand_id
1 'polypeptide(L)'
;MRLDAAQKTAGLFDLQVNGFAGIDFNDEKITAEMLDHALATMRATGVTLCLPTLITALPDALDARFKSLDRAVMTSRLGPGMCPG
;
A
#
# COMPACT_ATOMS: atom_id res chain seq x y z
N MET A 1 -31.74 -5.16 19.19
CA MET A 1 -30.53 -5.00 18.36
C MET A 1 -29.50 -4.30 19.23
N ARG A 2 -28.52 -5.02 19.77
CA ARG A 2 -27.41 -4.39 20.51
C ARG A 2 -26.51 -3.74 19.45
N LEU A 3 -26.32 -2.43 19.56
CA LEU A 3 -25.21 -1.77 18.89
C LEU A 3 -23.96 -2.27 19.63
N ASP A 4 -23.24 -3.19 19.01
CA ASP A 4 -21.94 -3.60 19.54
C ASP A 4 -21.08 -2.34 19.62
N ALA A 5 -20.61 -2.01 20.83
CA ALA A 5 -19.75 -0.86 21.04
C ALA A 5 -18.56 -0.96 20.08
N ALA A 6 -18.19 0.14 19.43
CA ALA A 6 -17.04 0.17 18.53
C ALA A 6 -15.80 -0.40 19.24
N GLN A 7 -15.33 -1.56 18.79
CA GLN A 7 -14.21 -2.25 19.40
C GLN A 7 -12.91 -1.53 19.04
N LYS A 8 -12.14 -1.10 20.05
CA LYS A 8 -10.81 -0.54 19.84
C LYS A 8 -9.77 -1.67 19.81
N THR A 9 -9.07 -1.80 18.70
CA THR A 9 -7.96 -2.74 18.50
C THR A 9 -6.70 -2.00 18.03
N ALA A 10 -5.59 -2.72 17.89
CA ALA A 10 -4.50 -2.25 17.05
C ALA A 10 -4.98 -2.19 15.58
N GLY A 11 -4.33 -1.33 14.80
CA GLY A 11 -4.55 -1.28 13.36
C GLY A 11 -4.08 -2.58 12.69
N LEU A 12 -4.75 -2.95 11.59
CA LEU A 12 -4.39 -4.16 10.84
C LEU A 12 -3.06 -3.94 10.11
N PHE A 13 -2.33 -5.04 9.92
CA PHE A 13 -1.16 -5.11 9.05
C PHE A 13 -1.48 -6.08 7.91
N ASP A 14 -1.59 -5.54 6.70
CA ASP A 14 -1.75 -6.33 5.48
C ASP A 14 -0.38 -6.80 4.95
N LEU A 15 -0.06 -8.08 5.15
CA LEU A 15 1.23 -8.64 4.76
C LEU A 15 1.39 -8.87 3.26
N GLN A 16 0.31 -8.79 2.48
CA GLN A 16 0.34 -9.14 1.07
C GLN A 16 -0.76 -8.40 0.30
N VAL A 17 -0.38 -7.29 -0.34
CA VAL A 17 -1.29 -6.50 -1.18
C VAL A 17 -0.66 -6.16 -2.53
N ASN A 18 -1.27 -6.60 -3.63
CA ASN A 18 -0.80 -6.29 -4.99
C ASN A 18 -1.18 -4.87 -5.42
N GLY A 19 -2.27 -4.34 -4.87
CA GLY A 19 -2.87 -3.05 -5.20
C GLY A 19 -4.15 -2.84 -4.42
N PHE A 20 -4.61 -1.59 -4.33
CA PHE A 20 -5.82 -1.22 -3.59
C PHE A 20 -6.51 0.00 -4.20
N ALA A 21 -7.83 0.11 -4.03
CA ALA A 21 -8.63 1.24 -4.54
C ALA A 21 -8.42 1.55 -6.04
N GLY A 22 -8.22 0.52 -6.86
CA GLY A 22 -7.98 0.65 -8.30
C GLY A 22 -6.54 1.03 -8.69
N ILE A 23 -5.64 1.12 -7.72
CA ILE A 23 -4.21 1.37 -7.94
C ILE A 23 -3.45 0.04 -7.85
N ASP A 24 -2.70 -0.30 -8.90
CA ASP A 24 -1.79 -1.45 -8.92
C ASP A 24 -0.39 -1.01 -8.45
N PHE A 25 0.15 -1.67 -7.43
CA PHE A 25 1.50 -1.39 -6.92
C PHE A 25 2.60 -1.97 -7.82
N ASN A 26 2.23 -2.79 -8.81
CA ASN A 26 3.13 -3.31 -9.84
C ASN A 26 3.21 -2.43 -11.09
N ASP A 27 2.47 -1.31 -11.13
CA ASP A 27 2.55 -0.37 -12.25
C ASP A 27 3.87 0.42 -12.20
N GLU A 28 4.69 0.31 -13.24
CA GLU A 28 5.93 1.08 -13.39
C GLU A 28 5.70 2.60 -13.42
N LYS A 29 4.45 3.04 -13.63
CA LYS A 29 4.02 4.45 -13.60
C LYS A 29 3.39 4.87 -12.27
N ILE A 30 3.42 4.03 -11.24
CA ILE A 30 2.91 4.42 -9.92
C ILE A 30 3.57 5.71 -9.43
N THR A 31 2.75 6.64 -8.94
CA THR A 31 3.19 7.91 -8.36
C THR A 31 2.91 7.95 -6.87
N ALA A 32 3.52 8.92 -6.18
CA ALA A 32 3.26 9.20 -4.78
C ALA A 32 1.78 9.50 -4.50
N GLU A 33 1.12 10.25 -5.38
CA GLU A 33 -0.29 10.64 -5.23
C GLU A 33 -1.21 9.43 -5.41
N MET A 34 -0.90 8.55 -6.36
CA MET A 34 -1.62 7.29 -6.56
C MET A 34 -1.47 6.39 -5.32
N LEU A 35 -0.25 6.27 -4.80
CA LEU A 35 0.02 5.49 -3.60
C LEU A 35 -0.69 6.09 -2.37
N ASP A 36 -0.65 7.40 -2.17
CA ASP A 36 -1.37 8.08 -1.08
C ASP A 36 -2.88 7.85 -1.16
N HIS A 37 -3.47 7.85 -2.37
CA HIS A 37 -4.88 7.53 -2.55
C HIS A 37 -5.19 6.09 -2.09
N ALA A 38 -4.38 5.12 -2.51
CA ALA A 38 -4.53 3.73 -2.11
C ALA A 38 -4.39 3.57 -0.59
N LEU A 39 -3.33 4.11 0.01
CA LEU A 39 -3.03 4.02 1.43
C LEU A 39 -4.08 4.73 2.30
N ALA A 40 -4.57 5.91 1.89
CA ALA A 40 -5.66 6.58 2.59
C ALA A 40 -6.94 5.74 2.59
N THR A 41 -7.23 5.07 1.47
CA THR A 41 -8.40 4.18 1.35
C THR A 41 -8.21 2.91 2.18
N MET A 42 -7.00 2.34 2.23
CA MET A 42 -6.66 1.22 3.14
C MET A 42 -6.83 1.63 4.61
N ARG A 43 -6.43 2.86 4.97
CA ARG A 43 -6.60 3.38 6.34
C ARG A 43 -8.06 3.43 6.77
N ALA A 44 -8.97 3.75 5.84
CA ALA A 44 -10.40 3.77 6.08
C ALA A 44 -10.99 2.37 6.35
N THR A 45 -10.31 1.28 5.98
CA THR A 45 -10.73 -0.10 6.30
C THR A 45 -10.09 -0.65 7.57
N GLY A 46 -9.29 0.16 8.27
CA GLY A 46 -8.58 -0.24 9.49
C GLY A 46 -7.17 -0.78 9.26
N VAL A 47 -6.69 -0.83 8.01
CA VAL A 47 -5.30 -1.19 7.70
C VAL A 47 -4.37 -0.01 7.94
N THR A 48 -3.37 -0.23 8.78
CA THR A 48 -2.44 0.82 9.21
C THR A 48 -1.03 0.65 8.70
N LEU A 49 -0.66 -0.59 8.34
CA LEU A 49 0.60 -0.95 7.72
C LEU A 49 0.32 -1.96 6.60
N CYS A 50 1.12 -1.95 5.53
CA CYS A 50 1.06 -2.96 4.49
C CYS A 50 2.42 -3.26 3.87
N LEU A 51 2.53 -4.44 3.24
CA LEU A 51 3.65 -4.79 2.37
C LEU A 51 3.16 -4.87 0.93
N PRO A 52 3.42 -3.83 0.10
CA PRO A 52 3.16 -3.89 -1.32
C PRO A 52 3.90 -5.07 -1.96
N THR A 53 3.16 -5.91 -2.69
CA THR A 53 3.71 -7.12 -3.29
C THR A 53 4.04 -6.86 -4.75
N LEU A 54 5.33 -6.91 -5.07
CA LEU A 54 5.78 -7.05 -6.45
C LEU A 54 5.72 -8.51 -6.86
N ILE A 55 4.84 -8.82 -7.81
CA ILE A 55 4.66 -10.18 -8.31
C ILE A 55 5.71 -10.53 -9.36
N THR A 56 5.90 -11.82 -9.59
CA THR A 56 6.89 -12.37 -10.54
C THR A 56 6.83 -11.66 -11.90
N ALA A 57 7.99 -11.25 -12.39
CA ALA A 57 8.19 -10.62 -13.69
C ALA A 57 9.56 -11.01 -14.26
N LEU A 58 9.82 -10.62 -15.51
CA LEU A 58 11.17 -10.68 -16.07
C LEU A 58 12.12 -9.77 -15.25
N PRO A 59 13.41 -10.09 -15.14
CA PRO A 59 14.35 -9.35 -14.29
C PRO A 59 14.33 -7.82 -14.49
N ASP A 60 14.36 -7.35 -15.75
CA ASP A 60 14.38 -5.92 -16.05
C ASP A 60 13.07 -5.22 -15.64
N ALA A 61 11.92 -5.89 -15.81
CA ALA A 61 10.63 -5.37 -15.39
C ALA A 61 10.52 -5.36 -13.86
N LEU A 62 11.06 -6.38 -13.19
CA LEU A 62 11.06 -6.42 -11.73
C LEU A 62 11.92 -5.30 -11.14
N ASP A 63 13.10 -5.05 -11.71
CA ASP A 63 13.97 -3.92 -11.34
C ASP A 63 13.29 -2.55 -11.56
N ALA A 64 12.59 -2.38 -12.69
CA ALA A 64 11.81 -1.16 -12.96
C ALA A 64 10.70 -0.95 -11.92
N ARG A 65 9.98 -2.02 -11.57
CA ARG A 65 8.92 -1.98 -10.54
C ARG A 65 9.45 -1.67 -9.16
N PHE A 66 10.56 -2.27 -8.75
CA PHE A 66 11.24 -1.94 -7.48
C PHE A 66 11.54 -0.44 -7.42
N LYS A 67 12.21 0.10 -8.44
CA LYS A 67 12.56 1.54 -8.49
C LYS A 67 11.34 2.45 -8.46
N SER A 68 10.29 2.11 -9.19
CA SER A 68 9.08 2.93 -9.25
C SER A 68 8.31 2.90 -7.93
N LEU A 69 8.16 1.73 -7.31
CA LEU A 69 7.51 1.57 -6.02
C LEU A 69 8.31 2.25 -4.90
N ASP A 70 9.62 2.03 -4.82
CA ASP A 70 10.49 2.67 -3.82
C ASP A 70 10.41 4.19 -3.91
N ARG A 71 10.48 4.74 -5.12
CA ARG A 71 10.31 6.18 -5.33
C ARG A 71 8.95 6.66 -4.84
N ALA A 72 7.86 5.98 -5.22
CA ALA A 72 6.52 6.35 -4.81
C ALA A 72 6.35 6.30 -3.29
N VAL A 73 6.86 5.26 -2.62
CA VAL A 73 6.87 5.15 -1.16
C VAL A 73 7.63 6.32 -0.55
N MET A 74 8.87 6.56 -0.97
CA MET A 74 9.74 7.58 -0.39
C MET A 74 9.24 9.02 -0.57
N THR A 75 8.55 9.31 -1.67
CA THR A 75 8.05 10.67 -1.95
C THR A 75 6.57 10.88 -1.61
N SER A 76 5.85 9.82 -1.23
CA SER A 76 4.47 9.92 -0.75
C SER A 76 4.39 10.44 0.67
N ARG A 77 3.23 10.98 1.04
CA ARG A 77 3.00 11.47 2.40
C ARG A 77 2.79 10.31 3.38
N LEU A 78 2.08 9.26 2.97
CA LEU A 78 1.69 8.14 3.82
C LEU A 78 2.65 6.96 3.73
N GLY A 79 3.35 6.77 2.61
CA GLY A 79 4.22 5.63 2.35
C GLY A 79 5.23 5.36 3.45
N PRO A 80 6.07 6.32 3.89
CA PRO A 80 7.09 6.06 4.92
C PRO A 80 6.51 5.63 6.27
N GLY A 81 5.23 5.92 6.53
CA GLY A 81 4.53 5.54 7.75
C GLY A 81 3.66 4.29 7.63
N MET A 82 3.34 3.84 6.41
CA MET A 82 2.44 2.71 6.17
C MET A 82 3.11 1.52 5.47
N CYS A 83 4.23 1.71 4.78
CA CYS A 83 4.97 0.68 4.07
C CYS A 83 6.35 0.49 4.73
N PRO A 84 6.48 -0.28 5.82
CA PRO A 84 7.77 -0.52 6.44
C PRO A 84 8.61 -1.47 5.58
N GLY A 85 9.56 -0.91 4.82
CA GLY A 85 10.47 -1.61 3.91
C GLY A 85 11.57 -0.69 3.41
#